data_AF-A0A194X8J1-F1
#
_entry.id   AF-A0A194X8J1-F1
#
_cell.length_a   1.000
_cell.length_b   1.000
_cell.length_c   1.000
_cell.angle_alpha   90.00
_cell.angle_beta   90.00
_cell.angle_gamma   90.00
#
_symmetry.space_group_name_H-M   'P 1'
#
loop_
_entity.id
_entity.type
_entity.pdbx_description
1 polymer ?
#
loop_
_entity_poly.entity_id
_entity_poly.type
_entity_poly.pdbx_seq_one_letter_code
_entity_poly.pdbx_strand_id
1 'polypeptide(L)' 'LLQEDSDPSHSMRKKELAQEYKSAHNIQNLVHPAQSPNLNPIEAIWSIIKQRLRRRLFDSKEDMKIGI' A
#
# COMPACT_ATOMS: atom_id res chain seq x y z
N LEU A 1 0.10 -0.83 14.65
CA LEU A 1 0.56 -1.95 13.81
C LEU A 1 0.41 -1.52 12.36
N LEU A 2 1.50 -1.55 11.59
CA LEU A 2 1.57 -1.21 10.18
C LEU A 2 1.80 -2.49 9.36
N GLN A 3 1.09 -2.69 8.25
CA GLN A 3 1.38 -3.73 7.28
C GLN A 3 1.72 -3.08 5.95
N GLU A 4 2.83 -3.50 5.36
CA GLU A 4 3.34 -3.05 4.06
C GLU A 4 4.03 -4.25 3.39
N ASP A 5 4.28 -4.15 2.09
CA ASP A 5 5.00 -5.20 1.36
C ASP A 5 6.52 -5.08 1.58
N SER A 6 7.27 -6.01 1.00
CA SER A 6 8.73 -6.06 1.14
C SER A 6 9.48 -5.23 0.09
N ASP A 7 8.86 -4.17 -0.44
CA ASP A 7 9.54 -3.26 -1.38
C ASP A 7 10.81 -2.66 -0.73
N PRO A 8 11.94 -2.57 -1.46
CA PRO A 8 13.17 -2.00 -0.92
C PRO A 8 13.00 -0.63 -0.28
N SER A 9 12.13 0.23 -0.80
CA SER A 9 11.86 1.57 -0.26
C SER A 9 11.20 1.58 1.12
N HIS A 10 10.59 0.47 1.52
CA HIS A 10 10.02 0.27 2.86
C HIS A 10 11.05 -0.25 3.88
N SER A 11 12.26 -0.54 3.41
CA SER A 11 13.46 -0.77 4.21
C SER A 11 13.47 -2.10 4.98
N MET A 12 13.20 -3.21 4.28
CA MET A 12 13.44 -4.56 4.82
C MET A 12 14.87 -5.10 4.55
N ARG A 13 15.65 -4.48 3.65
CA ARG A 13 16.98 -4.99 3.21
C ARG A 13 18.19 -4.16 3.64
N LYS A 14 18.02 -2.86 3.92
CA LYS A 14 19.07 -1.96 4.43
C LYS A 14 18.47 -1.04 5.50
N LYS A 15 19.27 -0.68 6.51
CA LYS A 15 18.90 0.34 7.49
C LYS A 15 18.84 1.68 6.75
N GLU A 16 17.63 2.10 6.44
CA GLU A 16 17.33 3.30 5.68
C GLU A 16 16.37 4.18 6.48
N LEU A 17 16.21 5.44 6.04
CA LEU A 17 15.41 6.48 6.69
C LEU A 17 14.01 6.02 7.13
N ALA A 18 13.33 5.17 6.34
CA ALA A 18 11.99 4.69 6.69
C ALA A 18 12.00 3.77 7.92
N GLN A 19 12.98 2.87 8.03
CA GLN A 19 13.11 1.98 9.21
C GLN A 19 13.51 2.78 10.46
N GLU A 20 14.38 3.77 10.32
CA GLU A 20 14.76 4.67 11.41
C GLU A 20 13.57 5.49 11.90
N TYR A 21 12.79 6.06 10.97
CA TYR A 21 11.57 6.81 11.30
C TYR A 21 10.55 5.94 12.03
N LYS A 22 10.28 4.72 11.52
CA LYS A 22 9.38 3.77 12.16
C LYS A 22 9.85 3.44 13.58
N SER A 23 11.16 3.23 13.76
CA SER A 23 11.75 2.95 15.07
C SER A 23 11.62 4.15 16.03
N ALA A 24 11.93 5.37 15.57
CA ALA A 24 11.83 6.60 16.36
C ALA A 24 10.40 6.92 16.80
N HIS A 25 9.40 6.48 16.01
CA HIS A 25 7.98 6.72 16.29
C HIS A 25 7.25 5.49 16.85
N ASN A 26 7.97 4.44 17.28
CA ASN A 26 7.39 3.21 17.84
C ASN A 26 6.35 2.54 16.91
N ILE A 27 6.55 2.65 15.60
CA ILE A 27 5.70 2.01 14.60
C ILE A 27 6.11 0.54 14.49
N GLN A 28 5.23 -0.35 14.93
CA GLN A 28 5.41 -1.78 14.81
C GLN A 28 4.93 -2.29 13.44
N ASN A 29 5.84 -2.91 12.70
CA ASN A 29 5.52 -3.57 11.44
C ASN A 29 5.07 -5.01 11.64
N LEU A 30 4.02 -5.40 10.91
CA LEU A 30 3.64 -6.79 10.73
C LEU A 30 4.56 -7.45 9.71
N VAL A 31 5.03 -8.64 10.04
CA VAL A 31 5.81 -9.45 9.10
C VAL A 31 4.89 -9.90 7.97
N HIS A 32 5.17 -9.45 6.76
CA HIS A 32 4.47 -9.86 5.56
C HIS A 32 5.42 -10.68 4.67
N PRO A 33 5.04 -11.91 4.27
CA PRO A 33 5.88 -12.72 3.40
C PRO A 33 5.97 -12.12 1.99
N ALA A 34 7.15 -12.24 1.38
CA ALA A 34 7.36 -11.78 0.01
C ALA A 34 6.38 -12.46 -0.96
N GLN A 35 6.01 -11.75 -2.04
CA GLN A 35 5.15 -12.28 -3.12
C GLN A 35 3.80 -12.85 -2.63
N SER A 36 3.25 -12.33 -1.54
CA SER A 36 2.01 -12.84 -0.93
C SER A 36 0.87 -11.81 -0.92
N PRO A 37 0.47 -11.28 -2.09
CA PRO A 37 -0.57 -10.23 -2.18
C PRO A 37 -1.90 -10.70 -1.58
N ASN A 38 -2.21 -11.99 -1.66
CA ASN A 38 -3.41 -12.59 -1.06
C ASN A 38 -3.49 -12.44 0.47
N LEU A 39 -2.37 -12.19 1.15
CA LEU A 39 -2.30 -11.94 2.59
C LEU A 39 -2.32 -10.44 2.93
N ASN A 40 -2.41 -9.56 1.93
CA ASN A 40 -2.52 -8.13 2.12
C ASN A 40 -3.98 -7.67 1.92
N PRO A 41 -4.69 -7.24 2.99
CA PRO A 41 -6.09 -6.81 2.90
C PRO A 41 -6.33 -5.69 1.88
N ILE A 42 -5.32 -4.87 1.57
CA ILE A 42 -5.45 -3.78 0.60
C ILE A 42 -5.78 -4.30 -0.81
N GLU A 43 -5.38 -5.52 -1.16
CA GLU A 43 -5.66 -6.11 -2.47
C GLU A 43 -7.16 -6.34 -2.68
N ALA A 44 -7.86 -6.75 -1.62
CA ALA A 44 -9.32 -6.90 -1.65
C ALA A 44 -10.00 -5.54 -1.82
N ILE A 45 -9.50 -4.50 -1.13
CA ILE A 45 -10.01 -3.13 -1.25
C ILE A 45 -9.80 -2.61 -2.68
N TRP A 46 -8.61 -2.81 -3.25
CA TRP A 46 -8.32 -2.45 -4.64
C TRP A 46 -9.21 -3.18 -5.64
N SER A 47 -9.55 -4.44 -5.38
CA SER A 47 -10.50 -5.19 -6.21
C SER A 47 -11.88 -4.52 -6.24
N ILE A 48 -12.39 -4.09 -5.09
CA ILE A 48 -13.67 -3.37 -4.96
C ILE A 48 -13.60 -2.01 -5.67
N ILE A 49 -12.52 -1.25 -5.46
CA ILE A 49 -12.32 0.05 -6.13
C ILE A 49 -12.33 -0.16 -7.65
N LYS A 50 -11.52 -1.09 -8.18
CA LYS A 50 -11.48 -1.40 -9.62
C LYS A 50 -12.84 -1.81 -10.16
N GLN A 51 -13.62 -2.60 -9.41
CA GLN A 51 -14.97 -2.99 -9.82
C GLN A 51 -15.92 -1.79 -9.96
N ARG A 52 -15.87 -0.85 -9.01
CA ARG A 52 -16.68 0.38 -9.04
C ARG A 52 -16.26 1.33 -10.15
N LEU A 53 -14.95 1.43 -10.39
CA LEU A 53 -14.37 2.30 -11.41
C LEU A 53 -14.56 1.77 -12.82
N ARG A 54 -14.72 0.45 -13.03
CA ARG A 54 -14.86 -0.17 -14.36
C ARG A 54 -15.99 0.42 -15.21
N ARG A 55 -16.98 1.09 -14.61
CA ARG A 55 -18.11 1.73 -15.29
C ARG A 55 -17.97 3.25 -15.46
N ARG A 56 -16.83 3.82 -15.08
CA ARG A 56 -16.54 5.27 -15.17
C ARG A 56 -15.46 5.52 -16.21
N LEU A 57 -15.66 6.54 -17.02
CA LEU A 57 -14.61 7.12 -17.86
C LEU A 57 -14.09 8.37 -17.17
N PHE A 58 -12.78 8.59 -17.26
CA PHE A 58 -12.10 9.74 -16.68
C PHE A 58 -11.40 10.48 -17.80
N ASP A 59 -11.82 11.72 -18.02
CA ASP A 59 -11.28 12.57 -19.08
C ASP A 59 -10.10 13.43 -18.59
N SER A 60 -9.94 13.52 -17.27
CA SER A 60 -8.82 14.21 -16.62
C SER A 60 -8.37 13.55 -15.32
N LYS A 61 -7.19 13.95 -14.83
CA LYS A 61 -6.68 13.54 -13.52
C LYS A 61 -7.57 14.06 -12.38
N GLU A 62 -8.17 15.23 -12.56
CA GLU A 62 -9.08 15.87 -11.62
C GLU A 62 -10.36 15.06 -11.48
N ASP A 63 -10.92 14.57 -12.59
CA ASP A 63 -12.08 13.67 -12.57
C ASP A 63 -11.78 12.36 -11.84
N MET A 64 -10.57 11.82 -12.05
CA MET A 64 -10.13 10.62 -11.35
C MET A 64 -10.01 10.83 -9.83
N LYS A 65 -9.50 11.99 -9.37
CA LYS A 65 -9.41 12.32 -7.94
C LYS A 65 -10.78 12.46 -7.28
N ILE A 66 -11.78 12.99 -7.99
CA ILE A 66 -13.16 13.09 -7.49
C ILE A 66 -13.84 11.72 -7.49
N GLY A 67 -13.48 10.86 -8.44
CA GLY A 67 -14.11 9.57 -8.65
C GLY A 67 -13.61 8.42 -7.77
N ILE A 68 -12.51 8.58 -7.05
CA ILE A 68 -11.88 7.60 -6.14
C ILE A 68 -12.12 8.02 -4.69
#